data_AF-A0A2K3DVQ5-F1
#
_entry.id   AF-A0A2K3DVQ5-F1
#
_cell.length_a   1.000
_cell.length_b   1.000
_cell.length_c   1.000
_cell.angle_alpha   90.00
_cell.angle_beta   90.00
_cell.angle_gamma   90.00
#
_symmetry.space_group_name_H-M   'P 1'
#
loop_
_entity.id
_entity.type
_entity.pdbx_description
1 polymer ?
#
loop_
_entity_poly.entity_id
_entity_poly.type
_entity_poly.pdbx_seq_one_letter_code
_entity_poly.pdbx_strand_id
1 'polypeptide(L)'
;MTKRPRDFDIQCQLDDITTELKKAKKQVRVAQSNVEATESAKDALKARVDKIKQKLETPGLSEQEKAALIAKRKKRVANLQYVDKELQLCMEVSQLRSKKLELLKEMEQLLLNWLDETPVDDAATAMMARLRELRGRLLKPGGVMDFPSPGLLFDPKATQVYIRDCYKPLFKELVDSTCKDIIITGTPGIGKSSFLYYLLGRLLALPQPPPYILWEHHIKPTKMWRYDCASEEVRTGTRRTFEEQLKDKKSWYICDDMIPNHCVAARVILITSPNKSTTKEMKKSVARVLYMPLWDQEELLACREKVYSNVPKDLAVQLYERYGGVARYVLRVPSQLPDLDLENLTKELATALHTLSIDQVTSGIGSLEAGPEVSHLVLHIITTYSNDDTNTDELFEVSHVDFASRWVADAWLAKKIGDDLAKLESLVRRSSGPIRGYAFERLMHRLLAKGGTFTIQRIDAQPIQSKAWTRSEPDELPLPAASKTKSFKDIGDLLAHGDGKHIPDNVYFTPERTDFPTVDAVLRRGKSLLLFQLNVSSRGKMLSASALTDLYERLGVSRLKRKERYTSLQLFFVVPPDVHDSFKLRADSSSWPPNGEQQPDAARTCVYVLKGGGAS
;
A
#
# COMPACT_ATOMS: atom_id res chain seq x y z
N MET A 1 20.22 -2.85 35.77
CA MET A 1 19.80 -2.78 34.35
C MET A 1 18.76 -1.69 34.22
N THR A 2 19.19 -0.45 33.97
CA THR A 2 18.32 0.71 33.73
C THR A 2 17.83 0.66 32.28
N LYS A 3 16.51 0.72 32.06
CA LYS A 3 15.93 0.81 30.70
C LYS A 3 16.46 2.09 30.03
N ARG A 4 17.15 1.94 28.88
CA ARG A 4 17.60 3.08 28.06
C ARG A 4 16.37 3.84 27.49
N PRO A 5 16.36 5.18 27.49
CA PRO A 5 15.38 5.98 26.76
C PRO A 5 15.49 5.73 25.24
N ARG A 6 14.41 5.97 24.47
CA ARG A 6 14.45 5.84 22.99
C ARG A 6 15.24 7.02 22.39
N ASP A 7 15.80 6.89 21.19
CA ASP A 7 16.61 7.98 20.59
C ASP A 7 15.82 9.28 20.35
N PHE A 8 14.50 9.17 20.13
CA PHE A 8 13.59 10.33 20.12
C PHE A 8 13.54 11.03 21.49
N ASP A 9 13.52 10.25 22.58
CA ASP A 9 13.56 10.78 23.93
C ASP A 9 14.93 11.45 24.20
N ILE A 10 16.03 10.93 23.61
CA ILE A 10 17.37 11.52 23.71
C ILE A 10 17.49 12.84 22.93
N GLN A 11 16.96 12.92 21.70
CA GLN A 11 17.00 14.17 20.91
C GLN A 11 16.14 15.27 21.55
N CYS A 12 14.96 14.93 22.09
CA CYS A 12 14.14 15.86 22.86
C CYS A 12 14.87 16.35 24.13
N GLN A 13 15.53 15.44 24.86
CA GLN A 13 16.37 15.81 26.00
C GLN A 13 17.56 16.69 25.59
N LEU A 14 18.16 16.47 24.42
CA LEU A 14 19.23 17.30 23.89
C LEU A 14 18.76 18.73 23.63
N ASP A 15 17.58 18.90 23.04
CA ASP A 15 16.98 20.21 22.75
C ASP A 15 16.63 20.97 24.04
N ASP A 16 16.10 20.27 25.05
CA ASP A 16 15.82 20.80 26.38
C ASP A 16 17.11 21.25 27.09
N ILE A 17 18.15 20.41 27.07
CA ILE A 17 19.46 20.74 27.65
C ILE A 17 20.09 21.92 26.93
N THR A 18 20.01 21.98 25.60
CA THR A 18 20.53 23.09 24.80
C THR A 18 19.86 24.41 25.21
N THR A 19 18.54 24.37 25.49
CA THR A 19 17.77 25.52 25.96
C THR A 19 18.19 25.93 27.38
N GLU A 20 18.32 24.97 28.29
CA GLU A 20 18.77 25.22 29.66
C GLU A 20 20.22 25.74 29.73
N LEU A 21 21.11 25.28 28.85
CA LEU A 21 22.47 25.79 28.71
C LEU A 21 22.50 27.28 28.36
N LYS A 22 21.64 27.71 27.44
CA LYS A 22 21.52 29.15 27.09
C LYS A 22 21.07 29.97 28.30
N LYS A 23 20.09 29.49 29.07
CA LYS A 23 19.62 30.16 30.29
C LYS A 23 20.71 30.20 31.37
N ALA A 24 21.39 29.09 31.63
CA ALA A 24 22.46 28.99 32.61
C ALA A 24 23.64 29.92 32.28
N LYS A 25 24.06 29.99 31.01
CA LYS A 25 25.08 30.94 30.54
C LYS A 25 24.72 32.40 30.88
N LYS A 26 23.45 32.79 30.70
CA LYS A 26 22.97 34.13 31.05
C LYS A 26 23.00 34.36 32.57
N GLN A 27 22.56 33.39 33.36
CA GLN A 27 22.54 33.48 34.82
C GLN A 27 23.94 33.59 35.44
N VAL A 28 24.94 32.91 34.87
CA VAL A 28 26.35 33.04 35.27
C VAL A 28 26.85 34.46 35.03
N ARG A 29 26.64 35.02 33.83
CA ARG A 29 27.04 36.41 33.52
C ARG A 29 26.44 37.42 34.50
N VAL A 30 25.15 37.28 34.81
CA VAL A 30 24.47 38.16 35.78
C VAL A 30 25.07 38.00 37.19
N ALA A 31 25.38 36.77 37.61
CA ALA A 31 25.97 36.54 38.93
C ALA A 31 27.37 37.13 39.04
N GLN A 32 28.20 37.00 38.00
CA GLN A 32 29.53 37.59 37.94
C GLN A 32 29.45 39.13 38.00
N SER A 33 28.56 39.74 37.22
CA SER A 33 28.34 41.19 37.25
C SER A 33 27.87 41.67 38.63
N ASN A 34 27.02 40.90 39.32
CA ASN A 34 26.60 41.22 40.68
C ASN A 34 27.75 41.13 41.68
N VAL A 35 28.65 40.15 41.55
CA VAL A 35 29.87 40.06 42.38
C VAL A 35 30.73 41.31 42.18
N GLU A 36 31.02 41.67 40.94
CA GLU A 36 31.81 42.86 40.59
C GLU A 36 31.18 44.16 41.14
N ALA A 37 29.86 44.30 41.01
CA ALA A 37 29.13 45.46 41.52
C ALA A 37 29.18 45.55 43.06
N THR A 38 28.98 44.43 43.76
CA THR A 38 29.01 44.38 45.23
C THR A 38 30.44 44.59 45.76
N GLU A 39 31.46 44.07 45.06
CA GLU A 39 32.87 44.30 45.39
C GLU A 39 33.24 45.79 45.26
N SER A 40 32.84 46.43 44.16
CA SER A 40 33.02 47.88 43.98
C SER A 40 32.28 48.70 45.05
N ALA A 41 31.06 48.30 45.41
CA ALA A 41 30.29 48.93 46.48
C ALA A 41 30.98 48.79 47.86
N LYS A 42 31.54 47.61 48.14
CA LYS A 42 32.33 47.33 49.34
C LYS A 42 33.55 48.24 49.41
N ASP A 43 34.32 48.34 48.34
CA ASP A 43 35.53 49.17 48.26
C ASP A 43 35.21 50.66 48.42
N ALA A 44 34.16 51.14 47.76
CA ALA A 44 33.69 52.51 47.89
C ALA A 44 33.25 52.83 49.34
N LEU A 45 32.59 51.88 50.01
CA LEU A 45 32.17 52.03 51.41
C LEU A 45 33.35 51.97 52.37
N LYS A 46 34.33 51.10 52.12
CA LYS A 46 35.58 51.00 52.89
C LYS A 46 36.38 52.31 52.80
N ALA A 47 36.59 52.84 51.60
CA ALA A 47 37.25 54.13 51.39
C ALA A 47 36.53 55.28 52.14
N ARG A 48 35.19 55.24 52.19
CA ARG A 48 34.37 56.19 52.96
C ARG A 48 34.48 56.03 54.47
N VAL A 49 34.73 54.82 54.98
CA VAL A 49 35.04 54.56 56.40
C VAL A 49 36.43 55.08 56.73
N ASP A 50 37.42 54.82 55.88
CA ASP A 50 38.81 55.24 56.07
C ASP A 50 38.94 56.77 56.05
N LYS A 51 38.22 57.47 55.17
CA LYS A 51 38.13 58.94 55.19
C LYS A 51 37.57 59.51 56.49
N ILE A 52 36.60 58.83 57.13
CA ILE A 52 36.09 59.27 58.44
C ILE A 52 37.12 58.99 59.53
N LYS A 53 37.83 57.86 59.45
CA LYS A 53 38.92 57.53 60.36
C LYS A 53 40.01 58.63 60.32
N GLN A 54 40.47 59.01 59.13
CA GLN A 54 41.42 60.11 58.94
C GLN A 54 40.90 61.45 59.48
N LYS A 55 39.62 61.78 59.25
CA LYS A 55 39.00 62.99 59.83
C LYS A 55 38.92 62.97 61.35
N LEU A 56 38.81 61.80 62.00
CA LEU A 56 38.83 61.72 63.46
C LEU A 56 40.24 61.96 64.05
N GLU A 57 41.28 61.83 63.23
CA GLU A 57 42.69 62.02 63.61
C GLU A 57 43.15 63.48 63.47
N THR A 58 42.34 64.38 62.87
CA THR A 58 42.71 65.80 62.73
C THR A 58 42.50 66.61 64.03
N PRO A 59 43.50 67.40 64.46
CA PRO A 59 43.40 68.25 65.66
C PRO A 59 42.45 69.44 65.46
N GLY A 60 41.77 69.87 66.53
CA GLY A 60 40.88 71.05 66.52
C GLY A 60 39.38 70.78 66.39
N LEU A 61 38.93 69.52 66.40
CA LEU A 61 37.50 69.15 66.40
C LEU A 61 36.85 69.37 67.76
N SER A 62 35.63 69.91 67.78
CA SER A 62 34.80 70.00 68.99
C SER A 62 34.31 68.61 69.44
N GLU A 63 33.95 68.49 70.72
CA GLU A 63 33.45 67.21 71.28
C GLU A 63 32.15 66.74 70.60
N GLN A 64 31.26 67.66 70.19
CA GLN A 64 30.06 67.32 69.44
C GLN A 64 30.37 66.77 68.03
N GLU A 65 31.36 67.33 67.33
CA GLU A 65 31.76 66.86 65.99
C GLU A 65 32.42 65.49 66.04
N LYS A 66 33.27 65.23 67.05
CA LYS A 66 33.86 63.91 67.28
C LYS A 66 32.79 62.85 67.54
N ALA A 67 31.83 63.13 68.42
CA ALA A 67 30.73 62.22 68.73
C ALA A 67 29.89 61.88 67.49
N ALA A 68 29.57 62.89 66.67
CA ALA A 68 28.84 62.71 65.42
C ALA A 68 29.61 61.87 64.39
N LEU A 69 30.92 62.08 64.23
CA LEU A 69 31.78 61.30 63.34
C LEU A 69 31.96 59.85 63.81
N ILE A 70 32.07 59.61 65.12
CA ILE A 70 32.12 58.26 65.71
C ILE A 70 30.82 57.50 65.43
N ALA A 71 29.65 58.12 65.67
CA ALA A 71 28.36 57.51 65.37
C ALA A 71 28.22 57.20 63.87
N LYS A 72 28.65 58.12 63.00
CA LYS A 72 28.65 57.94 61.53
C LYS A 72 29.59 56.81 61.08
N ARG A 73 30.77 56.69 61.70
CA ARG A 73 31.73 55.60 61.45
C ARG A 73 31.14 54.26 61.88
N LYS A 74 30.56 54.18 63.09
CA LYS A 74 29.93 52.95 63.61
C LYS A 74 28.84 52.44 62.68
N LYS A 75 27.96 53.33 62.20
CA LYS A 75 26.92 53.00 61.21
C LYS A 75 27.51 52.48 59.90
N ARG A 76 28.55 53.12 59.37
CA ARG A 76 29.18 52.70 58.10
C ARG A 76 29.98 51.40 58.23
N VAL A 77 30.60 51.14 59.37
CA VAL A 77 31.26 49.85 59.65
C VAL A 77 30.24 48.72 59.71
N ALA A 78 29.08 48.93 60.35
CA ALA A 78 27.99 47.95 60.32
C ALA A 78 27.49 47.70 58.88
N ASN A 79 27.31 48.76 58.08
CA ASN A 79 26.97 48.60 56.67
C ASN A 79 28.07 47.87 55.88
N LEU A 80 29.36 48.09 56.20
CA LEU A 80 30.47 47.40 55.55
C LEU A 80 30.44 45.90 55.85
N GLN A 81 30.15 45.50 57.11
CA GLN A 81 29.96 44.10 57.49
C GLN A 81 28.77 43.46 56.75
N TYR A 82 27.68 44.22 56.55
CA TYR A 82 26.54 43.76 55.76
C TYR A 82 26.93 43.51 54.30
N VAL A 83 27.58 44.48 53.64
CA VAL A 83 28.00 44.36 52.23
C VAL A 83 29.07 43.26 52.08
N ASP A 84 29.90 43.03 53.09
CA ASP A 84 30.87 41.92 53.10
C ASP A 84 30.17 40.55 53.08
N LYS A 85 29.11 40.39 53.89
CA LYS A 85 28.28 39.18 53.88
C LYS A 85 27.49 39.03 52.58
N GLU A 86 26.99 40.14 52.03
CA GLU A 86 26.32 40.16 50.73
C GLU A 86 27.27 39.75 49.60
N LEU A 87 28.52 40.23 49.62
CA LEU A 87 29.56 39.81 48.68
C LEU A 87 29.83 38.31 48.77
N GLN A 88 29.95 37.78 49.99
CA GLN A 88 30.14 36.34 50.21
C GLN A 88 29.00 35.51 49.59
N LEU A 89 27.76 35.93 49.78
CA LEU A 89 26.59 35.29 49.17
C LEU A 89 26.59 35.44 47.64
N CYS A 90 26.95 36.60 47.09
CA CYS A 90 27.08 36.81 45.65
C CYS A 90 28.13 35.86 45.04
N MET A 91 29.28 35.69 45.71
CA MET A 91 30.34 34.76 45.28
C MET A 91 29.85 33.31 45.29
N GLU A 92 29.15 32.89 46.34
CA GLU A 92 28.58 31.54 46.45
C GLU A 92 27.53 31.27 45.34
N VAL A 93 26.63 32.23 45.10
CA VAL A 93 25.64 32.14 44.00
C VAL A 93 26.33 32.06 42.62
N SER A 94 27.41 32.82 42.42
CA SER A 94 28.21 32.76 41.18
C SER A 94 28.87 31.40 40.98
N GLN A 95 29.43 30.82 42.05
CA GLN A 95 30.02 29.48 42.05
C GLN A 95 28.97 28.41 41.74
N LEU A 96 27.82 28.42 42.42
CA LEU A 96 26.74 27.45 42.20
C LEU A 96 26.19 27.52 40.77
N ARG A 97 26.01 28.72 40.23
CA ARG A 97 25.56 28.90 38.83
C ARG A 97 26.60 28.40 37.82
N SER A 98 27.89 28.63 38.10
CA SER A 98 28.98 28.12 37.26
C SER A 98 29.05 26.60 37.28
N LYS A 99 28.90 25.98 38.45
CA LYS A 99 28.84 24.51 38.60
C LYS A 99 27.62 23.91 37.88
N LYS A 100 26.44 24.56 37.97
CA LYS A 100 25.26 24.14 37.21
C LYS A 100 25.51 24.17 35.69
N LEU A 101 26.19 25.21 35.20
CA LEU A 101 26.54 25.32 33.77
C LEU A 101 27.50 24.20 33.33
N GLU A 102 28.46 23.83 34.16
CA GLU A 102 29.40 22.74 33.89
C GLU A 102 28.69 21.38 33.81
N LEU A 103 27.86 21.04 34.81
CA LEU A 103 27.06 19.81 34.82
C LEU A 103 26.14 19.71 33.59
N LEU A 104 25.54 20.83 33.16
CA LEU A 104 24.71 20.84 31.94
C LEU A 104 25.52 20.55 30.68
N LYS A 105 26.78 21.02 30.59
CA LYS A 105 27.68 20.71 29.46
C LYS A 105 28.09 19.24 29.47
N GLU A 106 28.39 18.68 30.64
CA GLU A 106 28.69 17.25 30.77
C GLU A 106 27.50 16.39 30.35
N MET A 107 26.29 16.78 30.76
CA MET A 107 25.07 16.07 30.38
C MET A 107 24.79 16.16 28.87
N GLU A 108 24.98 17.32 28.25
CA GLU A 108 24.92 17.49 26.79
C GLU A 108 25.93 16.56 26.08
N GLN A 109 27.18 16.52 26.56
CA GLN A 109 28.22 15.67 25.99
C GLN A 109 27.88 14.17 26.13
N LEU A 110 27.33 13.74 27.26
CA LEU A 110 26.91 12.36 27.47
C LEU A 110 25.77 11.96 26.52
N LEU A 111 24.78 12.83 26.31
CA LEU A 111 23.71 12.57 25.35
C LEU A 111 24.23 12.53 23.90
N LEU A 112 25.17 13.41 23.54
CA LEU A 112 25.83 13.36 22.23
C LEU A 112 26.60 12.04 22.05
N ASN A 113 27.37 11.62 23.05
CA ASN A 113 28.09 10.36 23.00
C ASN A 113 27.14 9.16 22.84
N TRP A 114 25.98 9.18 23.50
CA TRP A 114 24.97 8.13 23.31
C TRP A 114 24.36 8.10 21.90
N LEU A 115 24.26 9.26 21.23
CA LEU A 115 23.80 9.33 19.83
C LEU A 115 24.86 8.85 18.83
N ASP A 116 26.14 8.96 19.19
CA ASP A 116 27.27 8.56 18.35
C ASP A 116 27.70 7.09 18.56
N GLU A 117 27.19 6.41 19.61
CA GLU A 117 27.38 4.97 19.80
C GLU A 117 26.76 4.19 18.61
N THR A 118 27.58 3.36 17.95
CA THR A 118 27.14 2.44 16.90
C THR A 118 27.33 0.99 17.32
N PRO A 119 26.54 0.47 18.28
CA PRO A 119 26.67 -0.90 18.74
C PRO A 119 26.40 -1.87 17.60
N VAL A 120 27.10 -3.01 17.64
CA VAL A 120 26.83 -4.16 16.77
C VAL A 120 25.46 -4.75 17.16
N ASP A 121 24.65 -5.05 16.16
CA ASP A 121 23.35 -5.72 16.33
C ASP A 121 23.52 -7.18 15.89
N ASP A 122 23.73 -8.06 16.87
CA ASP A 122 24.04 -9.49 16.63
C ASP A 122 22.93 -10.19 15.85
N ALA A 123 21.66 -9.86 16.12
CA ALA A 123 20.53 -10.46 15.45
C ALA A 123 20.46 -10.05 13.98
N ALA A 124 20.63 -8.75 13.68
CA ALA A 124 20.67 -8.27 12.30
C ALA A 124 21.92 -8.77 11.57
N THR A 125 23.06 -8.90 12.25
CA THR A 125 24.30 -9.46 11.72
C THR A 125 24.11 -10.94 11.35
N ALA A 126 23.52 -11.74 12.23
CA ALA A 126 23.19 -13.14 11.95
C ALA A 126 22.21 -13.28 10.77
N MET A 127 21.21 -12.39 10.67
CA MET A 127 20.29 -12.35 9.52
C MET A 127 21.04 -12.08 8.21
N MET A 128 21.96 -11.11 8.18
CA MET A 128 22.77 -10.81 6.98
C MET A 128 23.72 -11.97 6.64
N ALA A 129 24.33 -12.61 7.64
CA ALA A 129 25.14 -13.82 7.44
C ALA A 129 24.30 -14.94 6.81
N ARG A 130 23.08 -15.17 7.30
CA ARG A 130 22.16 -16.15 6.71
C ARG A 130 21.82 -15.82 5.27
N LEU A 131 21.55 -14.56 4.94
CA LEU A 131 21.31 -14.13 3.56
C LEU A 131 22.52 -14.37 2.64
N ARG A 132 23.76 -14.21 3.16
CA ARG A 132 24.98 -14.57 2.42
C ARG A 132 25.08 -16.07 2.15
N GLU A 133 24.72 -16.93 3.11
CA GLU A 133 24.70 -18.39 2.91
C GLU A 133 23.69 -18.82 1.83
N LEU A 134 22.54 -18.13 1.77
CA LEU A 134 21.48 -18.41 0.80
C LEU A 134 21.85 -17.96 -0.63
N ARG A 135 22.97 -17.24 -0.81
CA ARG A 135 23.44 -16.70 -2.10
C ARG A 135 23.55 -17.81 -3.15
N GLY A 136 22.81 -17.65 -4.25
CA GLY A 136 22.88 -18.50 -5.44
C GLY A 136 22.05 -19.79 -5.44
N ARG A 137 21.61 -20.31 -4.28
CA ARG A 137 20.86 -21.59 -4.22
C ARG A 137 19.35 -21.43 -4.02
N LEU A 138 18.90 -20.42 -3.27
CA LEU A 138 17.55 -20.39 -2.69
C LEU A 138 16.76 -19.11 -3.01
N LEU A 139 17.10 -18.38 -4.08
CA LEU A 139 16.42 -17.14 -4.50
C LEU A 139 15.54 -17.29 -5.75
N LYS A 140 15.05 -18.51 -6.01
CA LYS A 140 14.17 -18.80 -7.14
C LYS A 140 12.70 -18.64 -6.74
N PRO A 141 11.82 -18.21 -7.67
CA PRO A 141 10.39 -18.25 -7.48
C PRO A 141 9.90 -19.60 -6.92
N GLY A 142 8.97 -19.57 -5.98
CA GLY A 142 8.49 -20.75 -5.26
C GLY A 142 9.41 -21.28 -4.16
N GLY A 143 10.61 -20.72 -4.00
CA GLY A 143 11.52 -21.05 -2.89
C GLY A 143 11.07 -20.47 -1.56
N VAL A 144 11.68 -20.94 -0.47
CA VAL A 144 11.50 -20.40 0.89
C VAL A 144 12.87 -20.06 1.46
N MET A 145 13.00 -18.86 2.04
CA MET A 145 14.16 -18.46 2.83
C MET A 145 13.88 -18.70 4.30
N ASP A 146 14.66 -19.59 4.92
CA ASP A 146 14.56 -19.91 6.34
C ASP A 146 15.52 -19.07 7.18
N PHE A 147 14.97 -18.44 8.21
CA PHE A 147 15.62 -17.64 9.24
C PHE A 147 15.38 -18.33 10.60
N PRO A 148 16.34 -19.16 11.08
CA PRO A 148 16.22 -19.78 12.39
C PRO A 148 16.19 -18.73 13.51
N SER A 149 15.89 -19.16 14.74
CA SER A 149 15.78 -18.30 15.92
C SER A 149 16.87 -17.22 15.97
N PRO A 150 16.53 -15.93 16.16
CA PRO A 150 15.24 -15.42 16.64
C PRO A 150 14.17 -15.17 15.55
N GLY A 151 14.38 -15.61 14.30
CA GLY A 151 13.45 -15.39 13.19
C GLY A 151 13.75 -14.11 12.41
N LEU A 152 12.72 -13.55 11.76
CA LEU A 152 12.84 -12.30 11.01
C LEU A 152 12.99 -11.09 11.93
N LEU A 153 13.89 -10.17 11.59
CA LEU A 153 14.23 -9.00 12.42
C LEU A 153 13.02 -8.14 12.80
N PHE A 154 12.06 -7.99 11.87
CA PHE A 154 10.86 -7.16 12.06
C PHE A 154 9.58 -7.95 12.35
N ASP A 155 9.66 -9.28 12.32
CA ASP A 155 8.57 -10.15 12.74
C ASP A 155 9.16 -11.43 13.35
N PRO A 156 9.60 -11.40 14.61
CA PRO A 156 10.27 -12.54 15.24
C PRO A 156 9.40 -13.81 15.32
N LYS A 157 8.08 -13.69 15.12
CA LYS A 157 7.16 -14.84 15.06
C LYS A 157 7.21 -15.56 13.71
N ALA A 158 7.73 -14.91 12.68
CA ALA A 158 7.92 -15.49 11.36
C ALA A 158 9.40 -15.89 11.19
N THR A 159 9.62 -17.11 10.70
CA THR A 159 10.95 -17.67 10.45
C THR A 159 11.19 -17.94 8.96
N GLN A 160 10.21 -17.65 8.11
CA GLN A 160 10.24 -18.03 6.70
C GLN A 160 9.74 -16.90 5.81
N VAL A 161 10.37 -16.76 4.65
CA VAL A 161 9.93 -15.85 3.59
C VAL A 161 9.78 -16.64 2.29
N TYR A 162 8.55 -16.72 1.78
CA TYR A 162 8.28 -17.28 0.47
C TYR A 162 8.74 -16.32 -0.64
N ILE A 163 9.36 -16.87 -1.68
CA ILE A 163 9.86 -16.10 -2.82
C ILE A 163 8.82 -16.09 -3.92
N ARG A 164 8.24 -14.92 -4.11
CA ARG A 164 7.23 -14.66 -5.12
C ARG A 164 7.82 -14.63 -6.52
N ASP A 165 6.99 -14.96 -7.50
CA ASP A 165 7.32 -14.92 -8.93
C ASP A 165 7.73 -13.50 -9.35
N CYS A 166 7.01 -12.50 -8.86
CA CYS A 166 7.27 -11.10 -9.18
C CYS A 166 8.58 -10.52 -8.58
N TYR A 167 9.22 -11.19 -7.61
CA TYR A 167 10.38 -10.63 -6.91
C TYR A 167 11.60 -10.48 -7.81
N LYS A 168 11.87 -11.45 -8.68
CA LYS A 168 13.01 -11.39 -9.60
C LYS A 168 12.87 -10.25 -10.62
N PRO A 169 11.76 -10.12 -11.38
CA PRO A 169 11.58 -9.01 -12.30
C PRO A 169 11.50 -7.67 -11.56
N LEU A 170 10.90 -7.60 -10.37
CA LEU A 170 10.88 -6.36 -9.58
C LEU A 170 12.30 -5.93 -9.19
N PHE A 171 13.15 -6.84 -8.72
CA PHE A 171 14.54 -6.52 -8.41
C PHE A 171 15.33 -6.05 -9.64
N LYS A 172 15.04 -6.62 -10.83
CA LYS A 172 15.65 -6.18 -12.09
C LYS A 172 15.34 -4.69 -12.36
N GLU A 173 14.08 -4.28 -12.21
CA GLU A 173 13.69 -2.86 -12.32
C GLU A 173 14.44 -1.95 -11.33
N LEU A 174 14.74 -2.45 -10.12
CA LEU A 174 15.50 -1.69 -9.13
C LEU A 174 16.98 -1.55 -9.50
N VAL A 175 17.60 -2.52 -10.14
CA VAL A 175 19.03 -2.46 -10.50
C VAL A 175 19.24 -1.69 -11.81
N ASP A 176 18.35 -1.89 -12.78
CA ASP A 176 18.47 -1.31 -14.12
C ASP A 176 17.99 0.16 -14.15
N SER A 177 17.23 0.61 -13.15
CA SER A 177 16.73 1.97 -13.08
C SER A 177 17.86 3.01 -12.95
N THR A 178 17.84 4.01 -13.81
CA THR A 178 18.69 5.21 -13.72
C THR A 178 18.22 6.17 -12.61
N CYS A 179 16.95 6.09 -12.22
CA CYS A 179 16.41 6.86 -11.11
C CYS A 179 16.93 6.31 -9.77
N LYS A 180 17.54 7.16 -8.94
CA LYS A 180 18.08 6.76 -7.63
C LYS A 180 16.98 6.54 -6.59
N ASP A 181 15.88 7.28 -6.71
CA ASP A 181 14.79 7.31 -5.75
C ASP A 181 13.63 6.47 -6.29
N ILE A 182 13.33 5.37 -5.62
CA ILE A 182 12.31 4.41 -6.08
C ILE A 182 11.32 4.14 -4.96
N ILE A 183 10.05 4.10 -5.30
CA ILE A 183 8.95 3.75 -4.41
C ILE A 183 8.39 2.40 -4.87
N ILE A 184 8.39 1.40 -3.99
CA ILE A 184 7.71 0.13 -4.17
C ILE A 184 6.43 0.17 -3.36
N THR A 185 5.29 0.16 -4.04
CA THR A 185 3.96 0.25 -3.41
C THR A 185 2.98 -0.78 -3.97
N GLY A 186 1.70 -0.67 -3.62
CA GLY A 186 0.66 -1.63 -4.00
C GLY A 186 -0.24 -2.03 -2.83
N THR A 187 -1.25 -2.85 -3.07
CA THR A 187 -2.27 -3.24 -2.07
C THR A 187 -1.62 -3.67 -0.74
N PRO A 188 -2.04 -3.13 0.42
CA PRO A 188 -1.56 -3.56 1.74
C PRO A 188 -1.68 -5.08 1.95
N GLY A 189 -0.68 -5.70 2.58
CA GLY A 189 -0.74 -7.13 2.95
C GLY A 189 -0.28 -8.14 1.88
N ILE A 190 0.25 -7.70 0.74
CA ILE A 190 0.74 -8.56 -0.35
C ILE A 190 2.20 -9.02 -0.23
N GLY A 191 2.88 -8.73 0.88
CA GLY A 191 4.28 -9.16 1.09
C GLY A 191 5.36 -8.17 0.64
N LYS A 192 5.05 -6.86 0.61
CA LYS A 192 6.04 -5.79 0.34
C LYS A 192 7.19 -5.77 1.36
N SER A 193 6.88 -5.81 2.65
CA SER A 193 7.92 -5.88 3.70
C SER A 193 8.70 -7.20 3.66
N SER A 194 8.08 -8.31 3.22
CA SER A 194 8.79 -9.58 2.98
C SER A 194 9.80 -9.48 1.84
N PHE A 195 9.54 -8.65 0.83
CA PHE A 195 10.47 -8.38 -0.26
C PHE A 195 11.77 -7.72 0.22
N LEU A 196 11.79 -7.02 1.36
CA LEU A 196 13.02 -6.47 1.95
C LEU A 196 14.09 -7.54 2.11
N TYR A 197 13.76 -8.71 2.68
CA TYR A 197 14.72 -9.79 2.89
C TYR A 197 15.26 -10.35 1.57
N TYR A 198 14.39 -10.47 0.56
CA TYR A 198 14.79 -10.84 -0.79
C TYR A 198 15.72 -9.81 -1.42
N LEU A 199 15.39 -8.53 -1.30
CA LEU A 199 16.19 -7.40 -1.79
C LEU A 199 17.58 -7.42 -1.14
N LEU A 200 17.67 -7.54 0.18
CA LEU A 200 18.94 -7.64 0.91
C LEU A 200 19.79 -8.82 0.39
N GLY A 201 19.20 -10.02 0.29
CA GLY A 201 19.90 -11.19 -0.24
C GLY A 201 20.38 -11.02 -1.68
N ARG A 202 19.57 -10.39 -2.56
CA ARG A 202 19.94 -10.12 -3.95
C ARG A 202 21.01 -9.04 -4.07
N LEU A 203 21.03 -8.02 -3.22
CA LEU A 203 22.09 -7.01 -3.17
C LEU A 203 23.44 -7.63 -2.79
N LEU A 204 23.45 -8.49 -1.77
CA LEU A 204 24.63 -9.28 -1.40
C LEU A 204 25.06 -10.24 -2.52
N ALA A 205 24.12 -10.66 -3.36
CA ALA A 205 24.38 -11.56 -4.46
C ALA A 205 24.99 -10.90 -5.71
N LEU A 206 24.95 -9.57 -5.83
CA LEU A 206 25.47 -8.84 -6.99
C LEU A 206 26.96 -9.13 -7.24
N PRO A 207 27.43 -9.06 -8.51
CA PRO A 207 28.87 -9.19 -8.80
C PRO A 207 29.73 -8.19 -8.03
N GLN A 208 29.20 -6.99 -7.83
CA GLN A 208 29.77 -5.95 -6.97
C GLN A 208 28.69 -5.55 -5.94
N PRO A 209 28.68 -6.19 -4.75
CA PRO A 209 27.76 -5.80 -3.69
C PRO A 209 28.02 -4.34 -3.25
N PRO A 210 26.97 -3.62 -2.80
CA PRO A 210 27.16 -2.27 -2.29
C PRO A 210 28.02 -2.28 -1.02
N PRO A 211 28.91 -1.27 -0.83
CA PRO A 211 29.77 -1.20 0.35
C PRO A 211 28.95 -1.09 1.63
N TYR A 212 27.85 -0.34 1.58
CA TYR A 212 26.92 -0.19 2.68
C TYR A 212 25.47 -0.43 2.24
N ILE A 213 24.72 -1.12 3.10
CA ILE A 213 23.26 -1.23 3.00
C ILE A 213 22.68 -0.67 4.29
N LEU A 214 21.92 0.40 4.19
CA LEU A 214 21.25 1.05 5.29
C LEU A 214 19.75 0.77 5.23
N TRP A 215 19.10 0.58 6.37
CA TRP A 215 17.65 0.49 6.40
C TRP A 215 17.01 1.04 7.67
N GLU A 216 15.75 1.43 7.52
CA GLU A 216 14.86 1.89 8.59
C GLU A 216 13.51 1.19 8.48
N HIS A 217 12.84 1.02 9.61
CA HIS A 217 11.55 0.33 9.69
C HIS A 217 10.61 1.00 10.69
N HIS A 218 9.32 1.11 10.36
CA HIS A 218 8.33 1.87 11.15
C HIS A 218 8.16 1.38 12.61
N ILE A 219 8.37 0.08 12.87
CA ILE A 219 8.35 -0.48 14.24
C ILE A 219 9.43 0.16 15.14
N LYS A 220 10.54 0.67 14.56
CA LYS A 220 11.65 1.30 15.27
C LYS A 220 12.04 2.61 14.56
N PRO A 221 11.18 3.64 14.60
CA PRO A 221 11.28 4.80 13.71
C PRO A 221 12.49 5.71 13.97
N THR A 222 13.21 5.50 15.08
CA THR A 222 14.41 6.27 15.45
C THR A 222 15.71 5.54 15.16
N LYS A 223 15.63 4.26 14.79
CA LYS A 223 16.77 3.37 14.65
C LYS A 223 17.02 3.10 13.17
N MET A 224 18.25 3.34 12.75
CA MET A 224 18.78 2.93 11.46
C MET A 224 19.76 1.77 11.68
N TRP A 225 19.75 0.82 10.76
CA TRP A 225 20.74 -0.24 10.68
C TRP A 225 21.66 0.03 9.50
N ARG A 226 22.95 -0.25 9.66
CA ARG A 226 23.98 -0.17 8.62
C ARG A 226 24.73 -1.49 8.57
N TYR A 227 24.52 -2.24 7.51
CA TYR A 227 25.39 -3.34 7.11
C TYR A 227 26.60 -2.81 6.34
N ASP A 228 27.77 -3.35 6.66
CA ASP A 228 29.03 -3.03 6.00
C ASP A 228 29.62 -4.30 5.39
N CYS A 229 29.85 -4.23 4.08
CA CYS A 229 30.28 -5.40 3.32
C CYS A 229 31.72 -5.82 3.64
N ALA A 230 32.56 -4.93 4.16
CA ALA A 230 33.95 -5.22 4.48
C ALA A 230 34.09 -5.89 5.87
N SER A 231 33.37 -5.37 6.87
CA SER A 231 33.36 -5.96 8.22
C SER A 231 32.36 -7.11 8.37
N GLU A 232 31.38 -7.21 7.47
CA GLU A 232 30.26 -8.14 7.54
C GLU A 232 29.34 -7.96 8.76
N GLU A 233 29.48 -6.85 9.48
CA GLU A 233 28.71 -6.49 10.68
C GLU A 233 27.54 -5.57 10.36
N VAL A 234 26.44 -5.74 11.10
CA VAL A 234 25.37 -4.74 11.18
C VAL A 234 25.55 -3.92 12.45
N ARG A 235 25.59 -2.60 12.28
CA ARG A 235 25.61 -1.63 13.39
C ARG A 235 24.35 -0.79 13.39
N THR A 236 23.97 -0.29 14.55
CA THR A 236 22.76 0.52 14.70
C THR A 236 23.08 1.92 15.16
N GLY A 237 22.30 2.89 14.71
CA GLY A 237 22.50 4.29 15.03
C GLY A 237 21.36 5.12 14.47
N THR A 238 21.64 6.38 14.14
CA THR A 238 20.67 7.30 13.55
C THR A 238 21.12 7.74 12.14
N ARG A 239 20.25 8.48 11.44
CA ARG A 239 20.60 9.16 10.18
C ARG A 239 21.83 10.05 10.30
N ARG A 240 22.04 10.69 11.47
CA ARG A 240 23.21 11.52 11.74
C ARG A 240 24.46 10.65 11.88
N THR A 241 24.35 9.56 12.63
CA THR A 241 25.46 8.64 12.88
C THR A 241 26.00 8.00 11.59
N PHE A 242 25.14 7.78 10.60
CA PHE A 242 25.51 7.19 9.30
C PHE A 242 25.49 8.19 8.13
N GLU A 243 25.69 9.47 8.41
CA GLU A 243 25.64 10.53 7.39
C GLU A 243 26.65 10.30 6.25
N GLU A 244 27.85 9.81 6.57
CA GLU A 244 28.90 9.53 5.58
C GLU A 244 28.47 8.42 4.61
N GLN A 245 27.88 7.34 5.11
CA GLN A 245 27.42 6.23 4.28
C GLN A 245 26.20 6.62 3.44
N LEU A 246 25.35 7.52 3.93
CA LEU A 246 24.25 8.13 3.16
C LEU A 246 24.75 9.06 2.04
N LYS A 247 25.96 9.62 2.17
CA LYS A 247 26.63 10.43 1.12
C LYS A 247 27.38 9.59 0.09
N ASP A 248 27.51 8.28 0.28
CA ASP A 248 28.09 7.38 -0.73
C ASP A 248 27.03 6.94 -1.75
N LYS A 249 27.27 7.26 -3.03
CA LYS A 249 26.40 6.92 -4.16
C LYS A 249 26.29 5.42 -4.43
N LYS A 250 27.25 4.62 -3.95
CA LYS A 250 27.23 3.16 -4.06
C LYS A 250 26.40 2.50 -2.95
N SER A 251 26.04 3.24 -1.91
CA SER A 251 25.20 2.74 -0.82
C SER A 251 23.74 2.60 -1.24
N TRP A 252 23.06 1.64 -0.64
CA TRP A 252 21.61 1.46 -0.74
C TRP A 252 20.96 1.83 0.59
N TYR A 253 19.93 2.67 0.54
CA TYR A 253 19.16 3.11 1.70
C TYR A 253 17.70 2.70 1.53
N ILE A 254 17.24 1.76 2.37
CA ILE A 254 15.92 1.13 2.24
C ILE A 254 15.02 1.52 3.43
N CYS A 255 13.88 2.13 3.17
CA CYS A 255 12.89 2.48 4.19
C CYS A 255 11.65 1.61 4.04
N ASP A 256 11.27 0.86 5.09
CA ASP A 256 10.04 0.06 5.13
C ASP A 256 8.98 0.77 5.99
N ASP A 257 7.97 1.31 5.29
CA ASP A 257 6.85 2.10 5.81
C ASP A 257 7.29 3.33 6.64
N MET A 258 8.44 3.90 6.28
CA MET A 258 9.06 5.06 6.92
C MET A 258 9.32 6.18 5.91
N ILE A 259 9.12 7.44 6.33
CA ILE A 259 9.42 8.60 5.47
C ILE A 259 10.94 8.74 5.32
N PRO A 260 11.51 8.53 4.13
CA PRO A 260 12.96 8.57 3.94
C PRO A 260 13.49 10.00 3.97
N ASN A 261 14.74 10.16 4.42
CA ASN A 261 15.54 11.32 4.03
C ASN A 261 16.02 11.09 2.58
N HIS A 262 15.34 11.69 1.61
CA HIS A 262 15.66 11.54 0.19
C HIS A 262 16.75 12.53 -0.28
N CYS A 263 17.10 13.52 0.53
CA CYS A 263 18.20 14.47 0.29
C CYS A 263 19.58 13.85 0.61
N VAL A 264 19.85 12.67 0.04
CA VAL A 264 21.08 11.89 0.23
C VAL A 264 21.61 11.42 -1.13
N ALA A 265 22.89 11.05 -1.20
CA ALA A 265 23.50 10.60 -2.46
C ALA A 265 23.29 9.10 -2.71
N ALA A 266 23.08 8.32 -1.64
CA ALA A 266 22.72 6.91 -1.69
C ALA A 266 21.45 6.68 -2.52
N ARG A 267 21.34 5.46 -3.08
CA ARG A 267 20.13 5.02 -3.77
C ARG A 267 19.03 4.75 -2.74
N VAL A 268 17.87 5.39 -2.88
CA VAL A 268 16.79 5.33 -1.88
C VAL A 268 15.65 4.45 -2.38
N ILE A 269 15.31 3.42 -1.61
CA ILE A 269 14.18 2.53 -1.88
C ILE A 269 13.16 2.69 -0.76
N LEU A 270 11.99 3.21 -1.08
CA LEU A 270 10.86 3.28 -0.15
C LEU A 270 9.89 2.13 -0.43
N ILE A 271 9.75 1.20 0.52
CA ILE A 271 8.74 0.15 0.50
C ILE A 271 7.58 0.62 1.36
N THR A 272 6.38 0.82 0.78
CA THR A 272 5.27 1.44 1.51
C THR A 272 3.91 1.02 0.96
N SER A 273 2.89 1.06 1.81
CA SER A 273 1.49 1.11 1.33
C SER A 273 1.25 2.38 0.48
N PRO A 274 0.22 2.41 -0.40
CA PRO A 274 -0.12 3.59 -1.19
C PRO A 274 -0.66 4.68 -0.26
N ASN A 275 0.25 5.41 0.39
CA ASN A 275 -0.05 6.47 1.33
C ASN A 275 0.59 7.77 0.83
N LYS A 276 -0.25 8.78 0.59
CA LYS A 276 0.21 10.08 0.09
C LYS A 276 1.16 10.76 1.06
N SER A 277 0.95 10.65 2.38
CA SER A 277 1.80 11.31 3.38
C SER A 277 3.24 10.77 3.37
N THR A 278 3.41 9.46 3.14
CA THR A 278 4.72 8.81 3.08
C THR A 278 5.44 9.07 1.76
N THR A 279 4.70 9.07 0.64
CA THR A 279 5.29 9.11 -0.71
C THR A 279 5.46 10.51 -1.30
N LYS A 280 4.76 11.52 -0.75
CA LYS A 280 4.65 12.86 -1.35
C LYS A 280 5.99 13.51 -1.68
N GLU A 281 6.94 13.52 -0.75
CA GLU A 281 8.21 14.24 -0.96
C GLU A 281 9.13 13.52 -1.96
N MET A 282 9.12 12.19 -2.00
CA MET A 282 9.81 11.42 -3.04
C MET A 282 9.17 11.61 -4.42
N LYS A 283 7.84 11.61 -4.51
CA LYS A 283 7.13 11.87 -5.78
C LYS A 283 7.47 13.27 -6.34
N LYS A 284 7.63 14.29 -5.48
CA LYS A 284 8.07 15.63 -5.90
C LYS A 284 9.50 15.65 -6.44
N SER A 285 10.37 14.76 -5.98
CA SER A 285 11.72 14.57 -6.49
C SER A 285 11.78 13.60 -7.68
N VAL A 286 10.63 13.34 -8.32
CA VAL A 286 10.50 12.51 -9.54
C VAL A 286 10.94 11.06 -9.30
N ALA A 287 10.70 10.54 -8.09
CA ALA A 287 10.96 9.14 -7.77
C ALA A 287 10.15 8.20 -8.69
N ARG A 288 10.77 7.10 -9.14
CA ARG A 288 10.10 6.07 -9.92
C ARG A 288 9.17 5.27 -9.01
N VAL A 289 7.92 5.08 -9.41
CA VAL A 289 6.93 4.32 -8.62
C VAL A 289 6.68 2.98 -9.29
N LEU A 290 6.88 1.89 -8.54
CA LEU A 290 6.65 0.51 -8.95
C LEU A 290 5.57 -0.09 -8.06
N TYR A 291 4.55 -0.69 -8.66
CA TYR A 291 3.46 -1.34 -7.95
C TYR A 291 3.69 -2.85 -7.93
N MET A 292 3.79 -3.44 -6.74
CA MET A 292 3.93 -4.88 -6.58
C MET A 292 2.57 -5.56 -6.86
N PRO A 293 2.52 -6.62 -7.68
CA PRO A 293 1.28 -7.29 -8.03
C PRO A 293 0.69 -8.08 -6.85
N LEU A 294 -0.63 -8.31 -6.91
CA LEU A 294 -1.34 -9.26 -6.05
C LEU A 294 -0.77 -10.68 -6.22
N TRP A 295 -1.05 -11.56 -5.27
CA TRP A 295 -0.79 -12.99 -5.43
C TRP A 295 -1.82 -13.61 -6.37
N ASP A 296 -1.37 -14.43 -7.31
CA ASP A 296 -2.29 -15.36 -7.96
C ASP A 296 -2.61 -16.54 -7.01
N GLN A 297 -3.69 -17.26 -7.31
CA GLN A 297 -4.17 -18.30 -6.42
C GLN A 297 -3.20 -19.49 -6.32
N GLU A 298 -2.51 -19.84 -7.40
CA GLU A 298 -1.58 -20.96 -7.43
C GLU A 298 -0.32 -20.64 -6.61
N GLU A 299 0.28 -19.47 -6.82
CA GLU A 299 1.40 -18.92 -6.03
C GLU A 299 1.04 -18.87 -4.55
N LEU A 300 -0.16 -18.39 -4.22
CA LEU A 300 -0.62 -18.27 -2.84
C LEU A 300 -0.81 -19.63 -2.18
N LEU A 301 -1.37 -20.61 -2.88
CA LEU A 301 -1.54 -21.98 -2.37
C LEU A 301 -0.20 -22.71 -2.23
N ALA A 302 0.76 -22.47 -3.12
CA ALA A 302 2.12 -22.98 -2.98
C ALA A 302 2.85 -22.38 -1.75
N CYS A 303 2.66 -21.09 -1.48
CA CYS A 303 3.12 -20.45 -0.24
C CYS A 303 2.45 -21.04 0.99
N ARG A 304 1.13 -21.26 0.94
CA ARG A 304 0.38 -21.92 2.01
C ARG A 304 0.96 -23.28 2.35
N GLU A 305 1.23 -24.12 1.35
CA GLU A 305 1.76 -25.47 1.57
C GLU A 305 3.11 -25.46 2.29
N LYS A 306 3.98 -24.50 1.96
CA LYS A 306 5.37 -24.46 2.46
C LYS A 306 5.56 -23.66 3.75
N VAL A 307 4.82 -22.56 3.92
CA VAL A 307 5.04 -21.57 4.99
C VAL A 307 3.87 -21.49 5.97
N TYR A 308 2.63 -21.74 5.51
CA TYR A 308 1.41 -21.63 6.31
C TYR A 308 0.63 -22.94 6.29
N SER A 309 1.33 -24.06 6.45
CA SER A 309 0.79 -25.42 6.29
C SER A 309 -0.35 -25.73 7.28
N ASN A 310 -0.38 -25.01 8.40
CA ASN A 310 -1.42 -25.05 9.42
C ASN A 310 -2.76 -24.43 8.96
N VAL A 311 -2.78 -23.58 7.93
CA VAL A 311 -4.03 -23.04 7.37
C VAL A 311 -4.66 -24.12 6.48
N PRO A 312 -5.92 -24.53 6.67
CA PRO A 312 -6.58 -25.48 5.78
C PRO A 312 -6.69 -24.94 4.34
N LYS A 313 -6.47 -25.80 3.34
CA LYS A 313 -6.52 -25.42 1.91
C LYS A 313 -7.87 -24.82 1.53
N ASP A 314 -8.97 -25.48 1.94
CA ASP A 314 -10.32 -25.04 1.59
C ASP A 314 -10.68 -23.70 2.21
N LEU A 315 -10.20 -23.43 3.43
CA LEU A 315 -10.35 -22.12 4.08
C LEU A 315 -9.58 -21.04 3.30
N ALA A 316 -8.34 -21.32 2.89
CA ALA A 316 -7.55 -20.38 2.10
C ALA A 316 -8.21 -20.07 0.75
N VAL A 317 -8.82 -21.06 0.08
CA VAL A 317 -9.59 -20.85 -1.16
C VAL A 317 -10.79 -19.94 -0.90
N GLN A 318 -11.59 -20.21 0.14
CA GLN A 318 -12.76 -19.39 0.49
C GLN A 318 -12.38 -17.95 0.89
N LEU A 319 -11.24 -17.78 1.56
CA LEU A 319 -10.72 -16.45 1.89
C LEU A 319 -10.19 -15.73 0.64
N TYR A 320 -9.54 -16.42 -0.29
CA TYR A 320 -9.09 -15.85 -1.56
C TYR A 320 -10.27 -15.36 -2.41
N GLU A 321 -11.38 -16.11 -2.43
CA GLU A 321 -12.62 -15.70 -3.12
C GLU A 321 -13.23 -14.41 -2.56
N ARG A 322 -12.86 -14.02 -1.33
CA ARG A 322 -13.34 -12.79 -0.67
C ARG A 322 -12.30 -11.67 -0.73
N TYR A 323 -11.11 -11.92 -0.18
CA TYR A 323 -10.00 -10.98 -0.03
C TYR A 323 -9.06 -10.92 -1.23
N GLY A 324 -9.30 -11.70 -2.30
CA GLY A 324 -8.40 -11.79 -3.44
C GLY A 324 -6.99 -12.25 -3.06
N GLY A 325 -6.01 -11.83 -3.86
CA GLY A 325 -4.58 -12.15 -3.69
C GLY A 325 -3.86 -11.41 -2.56
N VAL A 326 -4.50 -11.22 -1.40
CA VAL A 326 -3.91 -10.55 -0.23
C VAL A 326 -3.50 -11.57 0.83
N ALA A 327 -2.25 -12.04 0.75
CA ALA A 327 -1.69 -13.07 1.62
C ALA A 327 -1.86 -12.82 3.13
N ARG A 328 -1.88 -11.56 3.58
CA ARG A 328 -2.17 -11.22 4.98
C ARG A 328 -3.48 -11.84 5.47
N TYR A 329 -4.57 -11.62 4.74
CA TYR A 329 -5.91 -12.06 5.16
C TYR A 329 -6.19 -13.51 4.80
N VAL A 330 -5.58 -13.99 3.71
CA VAL A 330 -5.80 -15.38 3.25
C VAL A 330 -4.94 -16.39 4.02
N LEU A 331 -3.72 -16.02 4.45
CA LEU A 331 -2.76 -16.95 5.05
C LEU A 331 -2.33 -16.53 6.46
N ARG A 332 -1.78 -15.33 6.63
CA ARG A 332 -1.17 -14.93 7.90
C ARG A 332 -2.17 -14.85 9.05
N VAL A 333 -3.30 -14.17 8.85
CA VAL A 333 -4.35 -14.02 9.87
C VAL A 333 -4.91 -15.38 10.30
N PRO A 334 -5.42 -16.25 9.41
CA PRO A 334 -5.91 -17.57 9.83
C PRO A 334 -4.81 -18.46 10.42
N SER A 335 -3.55 -18.32 9.98
CA SER A 335 -2.43 -19.03 10.60
C SER A 335 -2.18 -18.61 12.05
N GLN A 336 -2.48 -17.36 12.41
CA GLN A 336 -2.29 -16.83 13.77
C GLN A 336 -3.53 -17.03 14.65
N LEU A 337 -4.69 -17.23 14.03
CA LEU A 337 -5.99 -17.38 14.68
C LEU A 337 -6.70 -18.64 14.14
N PRO A 338 -6.14 -19.85 14.37
CA PRO A 338 -6.62 -21.09 13.75
C PRO A 338 -8.03 -21.49 14.22
N ASP A 339 -8.47 -20.99 15.37
CA ASP A 339 -9.78 -21.30 15.95
C ASP A 339 -10.93 -20.46 15.36
N LEU A 340 -10.62 -19.44 14.54
CA LEU A 340 -11.64 -18.59 13.93
C LEU A 340 -12.17 -19.20 12.63
N ASP A 341 -13.49 -19.18 12.50
CA ASP A 341 -14.16 -19.54 11.27
C ASP A 341 -14.10 -18.43 10.21
N LEU A 342 -14.58 -18.77 9.01
CA LEU A 342 -14.61 -17.86 7.88
C LEU A 342 -15.43 -16.58 8.13
N GLU A 343 -16.52 -16.66 8.90
CA GLU A 343 -17.37 -15.50 9.21
C GLU A 343 -16.59 -14.49 10.04
N ASN A 344 -15.95 -14.95 11.12
CA ASN A 344 -15.15 -14.09 11.99
C ASN A 344 -13.91 -13.54 11.28
N LEU A 345 -13.25 -14.35 10.44
CA LEU A 345 -12.11 -13.93 9.63
C LEU A 345 -12.47 -12.88 8.57
N THR A 346 -13.74 -12.76 8.18
CA THR A 346 -14.21 -11.83 7.14
C THR A 346 -15.01 -10.64 7.69
N LYS A 347 -15.06 -10.50 9.02
CA LYS A 347 -15.79 -9.43 9.71
C LYS A 347 -15.30 -8.04 9.32
N GLU A 348 -13.99 -7.83 9.23
CA GLU A 348 -13.42 -6.53 8.82
C GLU A 348 -13.80 -6.17 7.37
N LEU A 349 -13.80 -7.14 6.47
CA LEU A 349 -14.26 -6.95 5.08
C LEU A 349 -15.74 -6.59 5.05
N ALA A 350 -16.56 -7.29 5.83
CA ALA A 350 -17.98 -6.98 5.95
C ALA A 350 -18.21 -5.53 6.41
N THR A 351 -17.45 -5.06 7.42
CA THR A 351 -17.48 -3.66 7.86
C THR A 351 -17.02 -2.70 6.76
N ALA A 352 -15.93 -2.99 6.05
CA ALA A 352 -15.43 -2.13 4.98
C ALA A 352 -16.43 -1.98 3.82
N LEU A 353 -17.14 -3.06 3.46
CA LEU A 353 -18.24 -3.03 2.49
C LEU A 353 -19.35 -2.06 2.90
N HIS A 354 -19.61 -1.89 4.21
CA HIS A 354 -20.59 -0.93 4.70
C HIS A 354 -20.11 0.52 4.60
N THR A 355 -18.82 0.79 4.79
CA THR A 355 -18.30 2.16 4.87
C THR A 355 -17.97 2.75 3.51
N LEU A 356 -17.57 1.94 2.53
CA LEU A 356 -17.10 2.44 1.24
C LEU A 356 -18.24 3.15 0.45
N SER A 357 -17.98 4.37 -0.01
CA SER A 357 -18.95 5.18 -0.77
C SER A 357 -18.82 4.96 -2.29
N ILE A 358 -19.87 5.34 -3.02
CA ILE A 358 -19.85 5.31 -4.50
C ILE A 358 -18.73 6.21 -5.05
N ASP A 359 -18.55 7.39 -4.45
CA ASP A 359 -17.53 8.35 -4.91
C ASP A 359 -16.12 7.77 -4.77
N GLN A 360 -15.83 7.07 -3.68
CA GLN A 360 -14.55 6.39 -3.45
C GLN A 360 -14.28 5.31 -4.51
N VAL A 361 -15.30 4.50 -4.83
CA VAL A 361 -15.21 3.47 -5.88
C VAL A 361 -14.93 4.11 -7.25
N THR A 362 -15.60 5.22 -7.58
CA THR A 362 -15.45 5.87 -8.89
C THR A 362 -14.17 6.71 -9.05
N SER A 363 -13.48 7.04 -7.95
CA SER A 363 -12.32 7.95 -7.96
C SER A 363 -10.97 7.25 -8.22
N GLY A 364 -10.98 5.94 -8.45
CA GLY A 364 -9.79 5.16 -8.81
C GLY A 364 -8.67 5.24 -7.76
N ILE A 365 -7.42 5.24 -8.21
CA ILE A 365 -6.26 5.13 -7.32
C ILE A 365 -6.07 6.35 -6.41
N GLY A 366 -6.48 7.55 -6.84
CA GLY A 366 -6.38 8.77 -6.03
C GLY A 366 -7.18 8.68 -4.74
N SER A 367 -8.32 7.97 -4.75
CA SER A 367 -9.09 7.70 -3.53
C SER A 367 -8.48 6.61 -2.66
N LEU A 368 -7.64 5.73 -3.19
CA LEU A 368 -6.91 4.76 -2.39
C LEU A 368 -5.71 5.41 -1.68
N GLU A 369 -5.04 6.37 -2.32
CA GLU A 369 -3.90 7.07 -1.71
C GLU A 369 -4.30 8.10 -0.63
N ALA A 370 -5.54 8.60 -0.71
CA ALA A 370 -6.08 9.62 0.20
C ALA A 370 -7.23 9.10 1.10
N GLY A 371 -7.75 7.91 0.82
CA GLY A 371 -8.88 7.32 1.53
C GLY A 371 -8.49 6.56 2.78
N PRO A 372 -9.47 6.08 3.56
CA PRO A 372 -9.20 5.27 4.74
C PRO A 372 -8.66 3.90 4.34
N GLU A 373 -7.76 3.35 5.15
CA GLU A 373 -7.08 2.07 4.86
C GLU A 373 -8.06 0.91 4.60
N VAL A 374 -9.23 0.93 5.24
CA VAL A 374 -10.28 -0.08 5.04
C VAL A 374 -10.77 -0.17 3.59
N SER A 375 -10.58 0.89 2.79
CA SER A 375 -10.90 0.88 1.35
C SER A 375 -10.09 -0.21 0.62
N HIS A 376 -8.88 -0.51 1.08
CA HIS A 376 -8.02 -1.54 0.50
C HIS A 376 -8.50 -2.96 0.74
N LEU A 377 -9.47 -3.18 1.63
CA LEU A 377 -10.12 -4.49 1.79
C LEU A 377 -11.11 -4.76 0.67
N VAL A 378 -11.67 -3.70 0.08
CA VAL A 378 -12.74 -3.78 -0.93
C VAL A 378 -12.21 -3.49 -2.33
N LEU A 379 -11.17 -2.64 -2.45
CA LEU A 379 -10.58 -2.22 -3.71
C LEU A 379 -9.09 -2.50 -3.74
N HIS A 380 -8.61 -3.12 -4.81
CA HIS A 380 -7.21 -3.47 -5.01
C HIS A 380 -6.60 -2.71 -6.20
N ILE A 381 -5.28 -2.52 -6.13
CA ILE A 381 -4.49 -2.01 -7.24
C ILE A 381 -4.09 -3.19 -8.12
N ILE A 382 -4.53 -3.17 -9.38
CA ILE A 382 -4.18 -4.18 -10.38
C ILE A 382 -2.99 -3.67 -11.17
N THR A 383 -1.97 -4.52 -11.28
CA THR A 383 -0.66 -4.20 -11.87
C THR A 383 -0.35 -5.22 -12.95
N THR A 384 0.21 -4.76 -14.06
CA THR A 384 0.78 -5.62 -15.11
C THR A 384 2.24 -5.96 -14.79
N TYR A 385 2.59 -7.24 -14.86
CA TYR A 385 3.98 -7.69 -14.89
C TYR A 385 4.10 -8.98 -15.71
N SER A 386 5.28 -9.22 -16.24
CA SER A 386 5.63 -10.43 -17.00
C SER A 386 6.89 -11.05 -16.42
N ASN A 387 6.95 -12.38 -16.46
CA ASN A 387 8.17 -13.15 -16.18
C ASN A 387 9.01 -13.36 -17.46
N ASP A 388 8.48 -12.97 -18.62
CA ASP A 388 9.15 -13.05 -19.91
C ASP A 388 9.99 -11.79 -20.17
N ASP A 389 11.30 -11.99 -20.36
CA ASP A 389 12.29 -10.92 -20.61
C ASP A 389 12.07 -10.21 -21.96
N THR A 390 11.13 -10.69 -22.79
CA THR A 390 10.83 -10.10 -24.12
C THR A 390 9.82 -8.95 -24.09
N ASN A 391 9.08 -8.77 -22.99
CA ASN A 391 8.05 -7.72 -22.89
C ASN A 391 8.40 -6.72 -21.80
N THR A 392 9.10 -5.65 -22.19
CA THR A 392 9.68 -4.66 -21.27
C THR A 392 8.81 -3.41 -21.05
N ASP A 393 7.74 -3.25 -21.81
CA ASP A 393 6.94 -2.03 -21.76
C ASP A 393 5.96 -2.07 -20.57
N GLU A 394 6.03 -1.04 -19.71
CA GLU A 394 5.08 -0.75 -18.61
C GLU A 394 4.98 -1.83 -17.50
N LEU A 395 6.09 -2.50 -17.16
CA LEU A 395 6.16 -3.43 -16.03
C LEU A 395 6.02 -2.72 -14.67
N PHE A 396 5.23 -3.32 -13.77
CA PHE A 396 4.96 -2.80 -12.43
C PHE A 396 4.27 -1.43 -12.41
N GLU A 397 3.56 -1.07 -13.48
CA GLU A 397 2.69 0.09 -13.52
C GLU A 397 1.25 -0.26 -13.15
N VAL A 398 0.49 0.75 -12.70
CA VAL A 398 -0.93 0.56 -12.40
C VAL A 398 -1.68 0.34 -13.69
N SER A 399 -2.28 -0.84 -13.83
CA SER A 399 -3.23 -1.09 -14.91
C SER A 399 -4.57 -0.41 -14.62
N HIS A 400 -5.15 -0.70 -13.45
CA HIS A 400 -6.42 -0.14 -13.01
C HIS A 400 -6.65 -0.45 -11.52
N VAL A 401 -7.74 0.08 -10.97
CA VAL A 401 -8.27 -0.31 -9.66
C VAL A 401 -9.49 -1.20 -9.88
N ASP A 402 -9.58 -2.29 -9.13
CA ASP A 402 -10.70 -3.22 -9.17
C ASP A 402 -11.21 -3.57 -7.76
N PHE A 403 -12.41 -4.13 -7.66
CA PHE A 403 -12.86 -4.79 -6.44
C PHE A 403 -11.93 -5.94 -6.07
N ALA A 404 -11.86 -6.23 -4.78
CA ALA A 404 -10.98 -7.26 -4.23
C ALA A 404 -11.23 -8.65 -4.83
N SER A 405 -12.49 -8.91 -5.18
CA SER A 405 -12.98 -10.11 -5.83
C SER A 405 -14.33 -9.83 -6.49
N ARG A 406 -14.77 -10.75 -7.35
CA ARG A 406 -16.14 -10.71 -7.90
C ARG A 406 -17.20 -10.73 -6.81
N TRP A 407 -17.00 -11.58 -5.80
CA TRP A 407 -17.91 -11.68 -4.65
C TRP A 407 -18.05 -10.33 -3.94
N VAL A 408 -16.94 -9.62 -3.74
CA VAL A 408 -16.93 -8.28 -3.13
C VAL A 408 -17.68 -7.27 -4.00
N ALA A 409 -17.49 -7.30 -5.33
CA ALA A 409 -18.23 -6.43 -6.26
C ALA A 409 -19.74 -6.67 -6.16
N ASP A 410 -20.17 -7.94 -6.20
CA ASP A 410 -21.59 -8.32 -6.15
C ASP A 410 -22.22 -7.98 -4.80
N ALA A 411 -21.51 -8.25 -3.69
CA ALA A 411 -21.95 -7.92 -2.34
C ALA A 411 -22.06 -6.40 -2.13
N TRP A 412 -21.08 -5.63 -2.61
CA TRP A 412 -21.09 -4.18 -2.52
C TRP A 412 -22.24 -3.57 -3.34
N LEU A 413 -22.40 -4.01 -4.60
CA LEU A 413 -23.48 -3.57 -5.48
C LEU A 413 -24.86 -3.90 -4.88
N ALA A 414 -25.05 -5.12 -4.37
CA ALA A 414 -26.30 -5.53 -3.75
C ALA A 414 -26.68 -4.68 -2.55
N LYS A 415 -25.68 -4.26 -1.77
CA LYS A 415 -25.91 -3.52 -0.55
C LYS A 415 -26.06 -2.02 -0.75
N LYS A 416 -25.24 -1.42 -1.63
CA LYS A 416 -25.19 0.03 -1.85
C LYS A 416 -26.18 0.51 -2.91
N ILE A 417 -26.38 -0.30 -3.93
CA ILE A 417 -27.24 0.05 -5.06
C ILE A 417 -28.55 -0.74 -4.99
N GLY A 418 -28.49 -2.02 -4.64
CA GLY A 418 -29.65 -2.90 -4.61
C GLY A 418 -30.15 -3.19 -6.02
N ASP A 419 -31.45 -2.97 -6.22
CA ASP A 419 -32.16 -3.20 -7.49
C ASP A 419 -32.63 -1.89 -8.15
N ASP A 420 -32.08 -0.77 -7.70
CA ASP A 420 -32.36 0.57 -8.25
C ASP A 420 -31.65 0.75 -9.60
N LEU A 421 -32.42 0.62 -10.69
CA LEU A 421 -31.93 0.73 -12.07
C LEU A 421 -31.31 2.11 -12.36
N ALA A 422 -31.91 3.19 -11.85
CA ALA A 422 -31.41 4.55 -12.09
C ALA A 422 -30.03 4.77 -11.43
N LYS A 423 -29.82 4.20 -10.24
CA LYS A 423 -28.50 4.22 -9.60
C LYS A 423 -27.47 3.36 -10.34
N LEU A 424 -27.86 2.20 -10.87
CA LEU A 424 -26.98 1.37 -11.71
C LEU A 424 -26.57 2.10 -12.98
N GLU A 425 -27.53 2.70 -13.71
CA GLU A 425 -27.25 3.52 -14.89
C GLU A 425 -26.31 4.69 -14.57
N SER A 426 -26.56 5.38 -13.45
CA SER A 426 -25.70 6.46 -12.97
C SER A 426 -24.27 5.96 -12.68
N LEU A 427 -24.12 4.79 -12.04
CA LEU A 427 -22.82 4.19 -11.77
C LEU A 427 -22.09 3.77 -13.05
N VAL A 428 -22.78 3.16 -14.01
CA VAL A 428 -22.23 2.79 -15.34
C VAL A 428 -21.72 4.02 -16.08
N ARG A 429 -22.42 5.16 -15.96
CA ARG A 429 -22.02 6.42 -16.59
C ARG A 429 -20.82 7.10 -15.88
N ARG A 430 -20.72 6.93 -14.56
CA ARG A 430 -19.69 7.60 -13.72
C ARG A 430 -18.40 6.80 -13.54
N SER A 431 -18.40 5.51 -13.89
CA SER A 431 -17.26 4.62 -13.71
C SER A 431 -16.62 4.23 -15.04
N SER A 432 -15.42 3.67 -14.96
CA SER A 432 -14.68 3.10 -16.09
C SER A 432 -14.06 1.75 -15.71
N GLY A 433 -13.51 1.03 -16.68
CA GLY A 433 -12.81 -0.23 -16.43
C GLY A 433 -13.70 -1.33 -15.83
N PRO A 434 -13.16 -2.21 -14.96
CA PRO A 434 -13.90 -3.33 -14.40
C PRO A 434 -15.11 -2.92 -13.55
N ILE A 435 -15.01 -1.85 -12.77
CA ILE A 435 -16.11 -1.32 -11.95
C ILE A 435 -17.33 -1.03 -12.82
N ARG A 436 -17.11 -0.41 -13.98
CA ARG A 436 -18.16 -0.18 -14.98
C ARG A 436 -18.73 -1.49 -15.50
N GLY A 437 -17.86 -2.48 -15.73
CA GLY A 437 -18.21 -3.84 -16.10
C GLY A 437 -19.22 -4.47 -15.14
N TYR A 438 -18.91 -4.56 -13.85
CA TYR A 438 -19.81 -5.16 -12.84
C TYR A 438 -21.15 -4.43 -12.75
N ALA A 439 -21.13 -3.09 -12.76
CA ALA A 439 -22.35 -2.29 -12.71
C ALA A 439 -23.22 -2.50 -13.96
N PHE A 440 -22.60 -2.54 -15.14
CA PHE A 440 -23.28 -2.74 -16.41
C PHE A 440 -23.85 -4.14 -16.53
N GLU A 441 -23.09 -5.14 -16.11
CA GLU A 441 -23.52 -6.52 -16.10
C GLU A 441 -24.78 -6.71 -15.24
N ARG A 442 -24.74 -6.19 -14.00
CA ARG A 442 -25.89 -6.21 -13.10
C ARG A 442 -27.09 -5.46 -13.66
N LEU A 443 -26.88 -4.30 -14.28
CA LEU A 443 -27.94 -3.54 -14.95
C LEU A 443 -28.58 -4.37 -16.07
N MET A 444 -27.77 -4.96 -16.94
CA MET A 444 -28.27 -5.67 -18.11
C MET A 444 -28.98 -6.97 -17.77
N HIS A 445 -28.52 -7.73 -16.76
CA HIS A 445 -29.27 -8.89 -16.29
C HIS A 445 -30.67 -8.51 -15.82
N ARG A 446 -30.83 -7.36 -15.16
CA ARG A 446 -32.14 -6.85 -14.73
C ARG A 446 -33.00 -6.42 -15.91
N LEU A 447 -32.44 -5.64 -16.84
CA LEU A 447 -33.18 -5.16 -18.02
C LEU A 447 -33.61 -6.31 -18.94
N LEU A 448 -32.71 -7.23 -19.26
CA LEU A 448 -32.99 -8.38 -20.13
C LEU A 448 -34.02 -9.33 -19.50
N ALA A 449 -33.97 -9.56 -18.19
CA ALA A 449 -34.96 -10.36 -17.49
C ALA A 449 -36.33 -9.66 -17.40
N LYS A 450 -36.35 -8.33 -17.21
CA LYS A 450 -37.59 -7.54 -17.21
C LYS A 450 -38.25 -7.49 -18.60
N GLY A 451 -37.45 -7.60 -19.65
CA GLY A 451 -37.93 -7.45 -21.03
C GLY A 451 -38.17 -5.98 -21.41
N GLY A 452 -38.69 -5.79 -22.62
CA GLY A 452 -38.85 -4.51 -23.30
C GLY A 452 -38.33 -4.59 -24.73
N THR A 453 -38.24 -3.45 -25.40
CA THR A 453 -37.69 -3.37 -26.76
C THR A 453 -36.25 -2.89 -26.71
N PHE A 454 -35.35 -3.62 -27.37
CA PHE A 454 -33.93 -3.30 -27.43
C PHE A 454 -33.49 -3.02 -28.86
N THR A 455 -32.71 -1.96 -29.06
CA THR A 455 -32.08 -1.72 -30.37
C THR A 455 -30.98 -2.75 -30.60
N ILE A 456 -31.04 -3.43 -31.74
CA ILE A 456 -30.04 -4.39 -32.20
C ILE A 456 -29.54 -4.03 -33.60
N GLN A 457 -28.32 -4.44 -33.91
CA GLN A 457 -27.78 -4.42 -35.27
C GLN A 457 -27.17 -5.77 -35.56
N ARG A 458 -27.55 -6.38 -36.68
CA ARG A 458 -26.96 -7.63 -37.13
C ARG A 458 -25.53 -7.36 -37.61
N ILE A 459 -24.62 -8.24 -37.23
CA ILE A 459 -23.25 -8.25 -37.73
C ILE A 459 -23.19 -9.27 -38.87
N ASP A 460 -22.99 -8.78 -40.09
CA ASP A 460 -22.81 -9.62 -41.26
C ASP A 460 -21.32 -9.77 -41.58
N ALA A 461 -20.88 -11.01 -41.75
CA ALA A 461 -19.54 -11.30 -42.28
C ALA A 461 -19.55 -11.06 -43.79
N GLN A 462 -18.69 -10.15 -44.27
CA GLN A 462 -18.46 -9.96 -45.69
C GLN A 462 -17.55 -11.08 -46.25
N PRO A 463 -17.67 -11.43 -47.54
CA PRO A 463 -16.89 -12.51 -48.14
C PRO A 463 -15.38 -12.20 -48.11
N ILE A 464 -14.62 -13.16 -47.57
CA ILE A 464 -13.19 -13.55 -47.63
C ILE A 464 -12.10 -12.47 -47.92
N GLN A 465 -12.35 -11.43 -48.71
CA GLN A 465 -11.35 -10.45 -49.17
C GLN A 465 -11.34 -9.13 -48.39
N SER A 466 -12.37 -8.84 -47.58
CA SER A 466 -12.44 -7.65 -46.72
C SER A 466 -12.44 -8.07 -45.24
N LYS A 467 -11.37 -7.72 -44.50
CA LYS A 467 -11.23 -8.01 -43.05
C LYS A 467 -12.15 -7.17 -42.14
N ALA A 468 -13.18 -6.52 -42.70
CA ALA A 468 -14.06 -5.61 -41.97
C ALA A 468 -15.49 -6.17 -41.86
N TRP A 469 -15.96 -6.31 -40.63
CA TRP A 469 -17.35 -6.65 -40.31
C TRP A 469 -18.27 -5.46 -40.61
N THR A 470 -19.41 -5.72 -41.24
CA THR A 470 -20.44 -4.70 -41.52
C THR A 470 -21.65 -4.87 -40.61
N ARG A 471 -22.31 -3.76 -40.28
CA ARG A 471 -23.55 -3.77 -39.49
C ARG A 471 -24.75 -3.48 -40.37
N SER A 472 -25.86 -4.15 -40.10
CA SER A 472 -27.17 -3.81 -40.68
C SER A 472 -27.67 -2.44 -40.19
N GLU A 473 -28.74 -1.96 -40.82
CA GLU A 473 -29.56 -0.91 -40.22
C GLU A 473 -30.07 -1.34 -38.82
N PRO A 474 -30.28 -0.38 -37.90
CA PRO A 474 -30.87 -0.65 -36.59
C PRO A 474 -32.22 -1.35 -36.72
N ASP A 475 -32.41 -2.39 -35.91
CA ASP A 475 -33.64 -3.16 -35.80
C ASP A 475 -34.06 -3.23 -34.31
N GLU A 476 -35.29 -3.63 -34.06
CA GLU A 476 -35.86 -3.74 -32.72
C GLU A 476 -36.02 -5.20 -32.31
N LEU A 477 -35.49 -5.53 -31.14
CA LEU A 477 -35.68 -6.83 -30.49
C LEU A 477 -36.73 -6.69 -29.38
N PRO A 478 -38.00 -7.03 -29.63
CA PRO A 478 -38.99 -7.14 -28.58
C PRO A 478 -38.71 -8.39 -27.73
N LEU A 479 -38.33 -8.18 -26.47
CA LEU A 479 -38.14 -9.23 -25.48
C LEU A 479 -39.26 -9.18 -24.45
N PRO A 480 -40.18 -10.16 -24.41
CA PRO A 480 -41.12 -10.27 -23.30
C PRO A 480 -40.38 -10.47 -21.96
N ALA A 481 -41.04 -10.11 -20.86
CA ALA A 481 -40.52 -10.39 -19.53
C ALA A 481 -40.24 -11.89 -19.35
N ALA A 482 -39.12 -12.21 -18.70
CA ALA A 482 -38.80 -13.56 -18.29
C ALA A 482 -39.76 -14.02 -17.19
N SER A 483 -40.24 -15.27 -17.27
CA SER A 483 -41.10 -15.82 -16.22
C SER A 483 -40.38 -15.97 -14.88
N LYS A 484 -39.08 -16.32 -14.94
CA LYS A 484 -38.20 -16.53 -13.79
C LYS A 484 -36.76 -16.19 -14.19
N THR A 485 -35.95 -15.85 -13.18
CA THR A 485 -34.49 -15.76 -13.30
C THR A 485 -33.86 -16.85 -12.45
N LYS A 486 -32.84 -17.54 -12.97
CA LYS A 486 -32.15 -18.64 -12.29
C LYS A 486 -30.66 -18.62 -12.60
N SER A 487 -29.87 -19.16 -11.68
CA SER A 487 -28.46 -19.44 -11.90
C SER A 487 -28.25 -20.90 -12.33
N PHE A 488 -27.11 -21.20 -12.98
CA PHE A 488 -26.74 -22.58 -13.34
C PHE A 488 -25.22 -22.77 -13.28
N LYS A 489 -24.75 -23.99 -12.94
CA LYS A 489 -23.32 -24.34 -12.99
C LYS A 489 -22.98 -25.11 -14.25
N ASP A 490 -23.88 -25.99 -14.66
CA ASP A 490 -23.72 -26.81 -15.85
C ASP A 490 -25.05 -27.03 -16.57
N ILE A 491 -24.99 -27.83 -17.64
CA ILE A 491 -26.16 -28.16 -18.44
C ILE A 491 -27.18 -29.03 -17.69
N GLY A 492 -26.73 -29.90 -16.79
CA GLY A 492 -27.60 -30.71 -15.96
C GLY A 492 -28.53 -29.81 -15.13
N ASP A 493 -27.98 -28.78 -14.51
CA ASP A 493 -28.75 -27.76 -13.77
C ASP A 493 -29.75 -27.04 -14.69
N LEU A 494 -29.31 -26.60 -15.87
CA LEU A 494 -30.17 -25.92 -16.85
C LEU A 494 -31.37 -26.79 -17.25
N LEU A 495 -31.11 -28.06 -17.60
CA LEU A 495 -32.11 -28.99 -18.10
C LEU A 495 -33.02 -29.55 -17.00
N ALA A 496 -32.53 -29.66 -15.77
CA ALA A 496 -33.33 -30.07 -14.60
C ALA A 496 -34.51 -29.13 -14.31
N HIS A 497 -34.45 -27.91 -14.83
CA HIS A 497 -35.54 -26.93 -14.72
C HIS A 497 -36.58 -27.04 -15.83
N GLY A 498 -36.43 -27.97 -16.78
CA GLY A 498 -37.25 -28.10 -17.99
C GLY A 498 -37.75 -29.53 -18.22
N ASP A 499 -37.83 -29.92 -19.49
CA ASP A 499 -38.27 -31.25 -19.94
C ASP A 499 -37.12 -32.29 -19.94
N GLY A 500 -35.96 -31.94 -19.37
CA GLY A 500 -34.75 -32.76 -19.37
C GLY A 500 -34.03 -32.84 -20.72
N LYS A 501 -34.52 -32.16 -21.77
CA LYS A 501 -33.93 -32.18 -23.12
C LYS A 501 -33.58 -30.79 -23.63
N HIS A 502 -34.46 -29.82 -23.39
CA HIS A 502 -34.30 -28.45 -23.80
C HIS A 502 -34.13 -27.55 -22.58
N ILE A 503 -33.44 -26.44 -22.79
CA ILE A 503 -33.47 -25.32 -21.84
C ILE A 503 -34.94 -24.92 -21.62
N PRO A 504 -35.35 -24.56 -20.39
CA PRO A 504 -36.70 -24.11 -20.11
C PRO A 504 -37.08 -22.87 -20.93
N ASP A 505 -38.32 -22.86 -21.43
CA ASP A 505 -38.83 -21.70 -22.15
C ASP A 505 -39.07 -20.53 -21.22
N ASN A 506 -38.76 -19.31 -21.68
CA ASN A 506 -39.07 -18.08 -20.94
C ASN A 506 -38.43 -18.01 -19.53
N VAL A 507 -37.27 -18.62 -19.32
CA VAL A 507 -36.49 -18.49 -18.08
C VAL A 507 -35.14 -17.87 -18.40
N TYR A 508 -34.79 -16.79 -17.70
CA TYR A 508 -33.51 -16.10 -17.86
C TYR A 508 -32.44 -16.76 -17.00
N PHE A 509 -31.39 -17.26 -17.62
CA PHE A 509 -30.34 -18.01 -16.94
C PHE A 509 -29.01 -17.24 -16.95
N THR A 510 -28.35 -17.19 -15.79
CA THR A 510 -26.99 -16.64 -15.63
C THR A 510 -26.06 -17.72 -15.08
N PRO A 511 -24.82 -17.86 -15.58
CA PRO A 511 -23.87 -18.83 -15.05
C PRO A 511 -23.42 -18.43 -13.64
N GLU A 512 -23.21 -19.42 -12.76
CA GLU A 512 -22.67 -19.18 -11.40
C GLU A 512 -21.16 -18.98 -11.40
N ARG A 513 -20.46 -19.49 -12.42
CA ARG A 513 -19.01 -19.43 -12.54
C ARG A 513 -18.62 -18.73 -13.84
N THR A 514 -17.53 -17.98 -13.78
CA THR A 514 -16.97 -17.22 -14.91
C THR A 514 -16.19 -18.10 -15.90
N ASP A 515 -15.97 -19.38 -15.59
CA ASP A 515 -15.31 -20.36 -16.46
C ASP A 515 -16.27 -21.00 -17.48
N PHE A 516 -17.57 -20.66 -17.44
CA PHE A 516 -18.50 -21.05 -18.48
C PHE A 516 -18.18 -20.26 -19.77
N PRO A 517 -17.67 -20.91 -20.83
CA PRO A 517 -17.06 -20.18 -21.94
C PRO A 517 -18.11 -19.41 -22.71
N THR A 518 -17.82 -18.14 -22.96
CA THR A 518 -18.40 -17.36 -24.08
C THR A 518 -19.75 -16.65 -23.82
N VAL A 519 -20.53 -16.94 -22.77
CA VAL A 519 -21.82 -16.22 -22.54
C VAL A 519 -22.07 -15.86 -21.09
N ASP A 520 -22.65 -14.68 -20.89
CA ASP A 520 -23.01 -14.14 -19.58
C ASP A 520 -24.49 -14.42 -19.24
N ALA A 521 -25.34 -14.68 -20.24
CA ALA A 521 -26.70 -15.17 -20.00
C ALA A 521 -27.28 -15.98 -21.17
N VAL A 522 -28.27 -16.81 -20.86
CA VAL A 522 -29.00 -17.66 -21.81
C VAL A 522 -30.50 -17.51 -21.63
N LEU A 523 -31.24 -17.42 -22.73
CA LEU A 523 -32.70 -17.36 -22.75
C LEU A 523 -33.24 -18.13 -23.95
N ARG A 524 -34.24 -18.99 -23.71
CA ARG A 524 -34.98 -19.67 -24.77
C ARG A 524 -36.35 -19.04 -24.99
N ARG A 525 -36.72 -18.87 -26.26
CA ARG A 525 -38.04 -18.41 -26.71
C ARG A 525 -38.56 -19.30 -27.83
N GLY A 526 -39.46 -20.22 -27.50
CA GLY A 526 -39.95 -21.24 -28.43
C GLY A 526 -38.80 -22.09 -28.96
N LYS A 527 -38.54 -22.00 -30.28
CA LYS A 527 -37.43 -22.69 -30.95
C LYS A 527 -36.20 -21.80 -31.19
N SER A 528 -36.15 -20.63 -30.56
CA SER A 528 -35.02 -19.70 -30.63
C SER A 528 -34.20 -19.77 -29.33
N LEU A 529 -32.88 -19.85 -29.47
CA LEU A 529 -31.94 -19.77 -28.37
C LEU A 529 -31.17 -18.45 -28.46
N LEU A 530 -31.33 -17.61 -27.45
CA LEU A 530 -30.71 -16.31 -27.32
C LEU A 530 -29.58 -16.40 -26.30
N LEU A 531 -28.40 -15.97 -26.72
CA LEU A 531 -27.18 -15.95 -25.95
C LEU A 531 -26.72 -14.51 -25.78
N PHE A 532 -26.47 -14.07 -24.56
CA PHE A 532 -26.04 -12.70 -24.28
C PHE A 532 -24.61 -12.71 -23.78
N GLN A 533 -23.80 -11.83 -24.38
CA GLN A 533 -22.44 -11.58 -23.96
C GLN A 533 -22.26 -10.10 -23.68
N LEU A 534 -22.10 -9.76 -22.43
CA LEU A 534 -22.03 -8.41 -21.89
C LEU A 534 -20.58 -7.90 -22.03
N ASN A 535 -20.42 -6.66 -22.50
CA ASN A 535 -19.10 -6.06 -22.66
C ASN A 535 -19.17 -4.54 -22.56
N VAL A 536 -18.23 -3.93 -21.84
CA VAL A 536 -18.12 -2.47 -21.69
C VAL A 536 -17.00 -1.85 -22.53
N SER A 537 -16.20 -2.67 -23.21
CA SER A 537 -15.06 -2.22 -24.01
C SER A 537 -15.43 -2.09 -25.49
N SER A 538 -14.95 -1.00 -26.11
CA SER A 538 -14.96 -0.84 -27.57
C SER A 538 -13.84 -1.63 -28.26
N ARG A 539 -12.84 -2.12 -27.51
CA ARG A 539 -11.74 -2.92 -28.06
C ARG A 539 -12.30 -4.23 -28.61
N GLY A 540 -11.83 -4.57 -29.81
CA GLY A 540 -12.37 -5.65 -30.61
C GLY A 540 -12.47 -6.98 -29.86
N LYS A 541 -13.68 -7.46 -29.60
CA LYS A 541 -13.89 -8.78 -28.97
C LYS A 541 -13.64 -9.87 -30.01
N MET A 542 -12.85 -10.87 -29.66
CA MET A 542 -12.51 -11.97 -30.57
C MET A 542 -13.66 -12.98 -30.61
N LEU A 543 -14.19 -13.22 -31.81
CA LEU A 543 -15.14 -14.27 -32.08
C LEU A 543 -14.38 -15.47 -32.66
N SER A 544 -14.61 -16.63 -32.06
CA SER A 544 -14.00 -17.90 -32.45
C SER A 544 -15.10 -18.93 -32.70
N ALA A 545 -15.04 -19.61 -33.84
CA ALA A 545 -16.02 -20.64 -34.19
C ALA A 545 -15.86 -21.89 -33.32
N SER A 546 -14.64 -22.23 -32.90
CA SER A 546 -14.39 -23.33 -31.97
C SER A 546 -14.98 -23.02 -30.60
N ALA A 547 -14.76 -21.82 -30.06
CA ALA A 547 -15.34 -21.41 -28.78
C ALA A 547 -16.88 -21.42 -28.78
N LEU A 548 -17.52 -21.07 -29.91
CA LEU A 548 -18.97 -21.17 -30.06
C LEU A 548 -19.44 -22.63 -30.17
N THR A 549 -18.69 -23.48 -30.87
CA THR A 549 -19.01 -24.90 -30.99
C THR A 549 -18.97 -25.56 -29.61
N ASP A 550 -17.90 -25.33 -28.85
CA ASP A 550 -17.75 -25.82 -27.47
C ASP A 550 -18.88 -25.33 -26.57
N LEU A 551 -19.30 -24.07 -26.71
CA LEU A 551 -20.44 -23.52 -26.00
C LEU A 551 -21.73 -24.28 -26.33
N TYR A 552 -22.04 -24.51 -27.61
CA TYR A 552 -23.26 -25.22 -28.00
C TYR A 552 -23.27 -26.68 -27.56
N GLU A 553 -22.10 -27.34 -27.54
CA GLU A 553 -21.95 -28.67 -26.96
C GLU A 553 -22.21 -28.66 -25.45
N ARG A 554 -21.65 -27.69 -24.73
CA ARG A 554 -21.90 -27.49 -23.31
C ARG A 554 -23.36 -27.15 -23.02
N LEU A 555 -24.06 -26.45 -23.92
CA LEU A 555 -25.50 -26.20 -23.81
C LEU A 555 -26.36 -27.37 -24.35
N GLY A 556 -25.73 -28.44 -24.83
CA GLY A 556 -26.38 -29.68 -25.31
C GLY A 556 -27.20 -29.50 -26.57
N VAL A 557 -26.99 -28.41 -27.31
CA VAL A 557 -27.66 -28.15 -28.59
C VAL A 557 -27.36 -29.28 -29.58
N SER A 558 -26.13 -29.78 -29.58
CA SER A 558 -25.69 -30.88 -30.43
C SER A 558 -26.38 -32.22 -30.11
N ARG A 559 -26.90 -32.40 -28.89
CA ARG A 559 -27.57 -33.62 -28.43
C ARG A 559 -29.04 -33.73 -28.91
N LEU A 560 -29.61 -32.63 -29.41
CA LEU A 560 -31.00 -32.59 -29.88
C LEU A 560 -31.16 -33.29 -31.23
N LYS A 561 -32.21 -34.10 -31.36
CA LYS A 561 -32.57 -34.73 -32.65
C LYS A 561 -33.00 -33.67 -33.66
N ARG A 562 -32.90 -33.98 -34.96
CA ARG A 562 -33.18 -33.01 -36.05
C ARG A 562 -34.52 -32.27 -35.93
N LYS A 563 -35.59 -32.93 -35.46
CA LYS A 563 -36.93 -32.32 -35.26
C LYS A 563 -37.05 -31.47 -33.99
N GLU A 564 -36.16 -31.69 -33.03
CA GLU A 564 -36.10 -31.05 -31.70
C GLU A 564 -35.13 -29.85 -31.67
N ARG A 565 -34.26 -29.71 -32.68
CA ARG A 565 -33.28 -28.62 -32.75
C ARG A 565 -33.92 -27.23 -32.77
N TYR A 566 -33.22 -26.29 -32.13
CA TYR A 566 -33.49 -24.86 -32.24
C TYR A 566 -33.42 -24.41 -33.71
N THR A 567 -34.44 -23.69 -34.17
CA THR A 567 -34.50 -23.15 -35.53
C THR A 567 -33.68 -21.87 -35.66
N SER A 568 -33.50 -21.12 -34.56
CA SER A 568 -32.72 -19.88 -34.52
C SER A 568 -31.71 -19.92 -33.37
N LEU A 569 -30.46 -19.60 -33.68
CA LEU A 569 -29.38 -19.41 -32.71
C LEU A 569 -28.91 -17.96 -32.83
N GLN A 570 -28.96 -17.21 -31.74
CA GLN A 570 -28.66 -15.79 -31.73
C GLN A 570 -27.66 -15.45 -30.63
N LEU A 571 -26.58 -14.77 -31.00
CA LEU A 571 -25.57 -14.26 -30.08
C LEU A 571 -25.61 -12.73 -30.07
N PHE A 572 -25.85 -12.15 -28.90
CA PHE A 572 -25.92 -10.72 -28.69
C PHE A 572 -24.70 -10.22 -27.93
N PHE A 573 -23.89 -9.38 -28.56
CA PHE A 573 -22.90 -8.55 -27.89
C PHE A 573 -23.60 -7.32 -27.30
N VAL A 574 -23.87 -7.36 -26.01
CA VAL A 574 -24.58 -6.29 -25.30
C VAL A 574 -23.56 -5.28 -24.80
N VAL A 575 -23.68 -4.02 -25.25
CA VAL A 575 -22.72 -2.97 -24.96
C VAL A 575 -23.38 -1.67 -24.50
N PRO A 576 -22.73 -0.84 -23.67
CA PRO A 576 -23.28 0.45 -23.26
C PRO A 576 -23.62 1.37 -24.45
N PRO A 577 -24.61 2.27 -24.32
CA PRO A 577 -25.04 3.17 -25.40
C PRO A 577 -23.92 4.00 -26.03
N ASP A 578 -22.96 4.47 -25.23
CA ASP A 578 -21.78 5.25 -25.66
C ASP A 578 -20.71 4.40 -26.37
N VAL A 579 -20.74 3.08 -26.19
CA VAL A 579 -19.80 2.13 -26.83
C VAL A 579 -20.41 1.54 -28.10
N HIS A 580 -21.73 1.49 -28.20
CA HIS A 580 -22.48 0.83 -29.27
C HIS A 580 -21.92 1.11 -30.66
N ASP A 581 -21.77 2.38 -31.05
CA ASP A 581 -21.39 2.74 -32.42
C ASP A 581 -19.91 2.49 -32.71
N SER A 582 -19.06 2.52 -31.69
CA SER A 582 -17.62 2.30 -31.82
C SER A 582 -17.18 0.85 -31.61
N PHE A 583 -18.08 -0.02 -31.14
CA PHE A 583 -17.78 -1.42 -30.84
C PHE A 583 -17.31 -2.17 -32.10
N LYS A 584 -16.21 -2.93 -31.97
CA LYS A 584 -15.67 -3.73 -33.06
C LYS A 584 -15.70 -5.20 -32.67
N LEU A 585 -15.94 -6.06 -33.67
CA LEU A 585 -15.73 -7.49 -33.55
C LEU A 585 -14.45 -7.86 -34.31
N ARG A 586 -13.67 -8.79 -33.77
CA ARG A 586 -12.52 -9.38 -34.47
C ARG A 586 -12.83 -10.84 -34.71
N ALA A 587 -12.57 -11.33 -35.91
CA ALA A 587 -12.57 -12.75 -36.20
C ALA A 587 -11.20 -13.33 -35.85
N ASP A 588 -11.18 -14.50 -35.22
CA ASP A 588 -10.00 -15.36 -35.34
C ASP A 588 -9.90 -15.83 -36.80
N SER A 589 -8.89 -15.33 -37.51
CA SER A 589 -8.69 -15.61 -38.93
C SER A 589 -8.46 -17.09 -39.24
N SER A 590 -8.12 -17.89 -38.23
CA SER A 590 -7.93 -19.33 -38.39
C SER A 590 -9.23 -20.13 -38.25
N SER A 591 -10.28 -19.56 -37.65
CA SER A 591 -11.55 -20.25 -37.38
C SER A 591 -12.79 -19.56 -37.95
N TRP A 592 -12.66 -18.39 -38.58
CA TRP A 592 -13.80 -17.65 -39.14
C TRP A 592 -13.63 -17.32 -40.63
N PRO A 593 -14.65 -17.54 -41.50
CA PRO A 593 -15.99 -18.02 -41.18
C PRO A 593 -16.03 -19.50 -40.76
N PRO A 594 -17.00 -19.92 -39.93
CA PRO A 594 -17.12 -21.31 -39.49
C PRO A 594 -17.34 -22.25 -40.67
N ASN A 595 -16.72 -23.42 -40.64
CA ASN A 595 -16.99 -24.46 -41.62
C ASN A 595 -18.36 -25.08 -41.35
N GLY A 596 -19.33 -24.93 -42.25
CA GLY A 596 -20.71 -25.40 -42.06
C GLY A 596 -20.88 -26.92 -41.90
N GLU A 597 -19.92 -27.73 -42.36
CA GLU A 597 -19.94 -29.18 -42.14
C GLU A 597 -19.36 -29.57 -40.78
N GLN A 598 -18.24 -28.96 -40.40
CA GLN A 598 -17.53 -29.26 -39.15
C GLN A 598 -18.14 -28.57 -37.93
N GLN A 599 -18.70 -27.37 -38.13
CA GLN A 599 -19.21 -26.47 -37.09
C GLN A 599 -20.61 -25.94 -37.46
N PRO A 600 -21.60 -26.82 -37.67
CA PRO A 600 -22.90 -26.46 -38.24
C PRO A 600 -23.70 -25.48 -37.37
N ASP A 601 -23.59 -25.58 -36.05
CA ASP A 601 -24.29 -24.67 -35.13
C ASP A 601 -23.63 -23.29 -35.10
N ALA A 602 -22.29 -23.21 -35.09
CA ALA A 602 -21.59 -21.93 -35.17
C ALA A 602 -21.82 -21.22 -36.53
N ALA A 603 -21.86 -21.98 -37.64
CA ALA A 603 -22.08 -21.45 -38.98
C ALA A 603 -23.48 -20.82 -39.19
N ARG A 604 -24.49 -21.29 -38.45
CA ARG A 604 -25.87 -20.79 -38.54
C ARG A 604 -26.23 -19.80 -37.44
N THR A 605 -25.30 -19.44 -36.56
CA THR A 605 -25.53 -18.46 -35.50
C THR A 605 -25.61 -17.05 -36.09
N CYS A 606 -26.73 -16.38 -35.86
CA CYS A 606 -26.86 -14.96 -36.16
C CYS A 606 -26.20 -14.15 -35.03
N VAL A 607 -25.30 -13.24 -35.39
CA VAL A 607 -24.56 -12.40 -34.44
C VAL A 607 -25.10 -10.97 -34.49
N TYR A 608 -25.31 -10.37 -33.32
CA TYR A 608 -25.87 -9.03 -33.16
C TYR A 608 -25.05 -8.21 -32.17
N VAL A 609 -25.04 -6.89 -32.36
CA VAL A 609 -24.73 -5.93 -31.29
C VAL A 609 -26.05 -5.44 -30.73
N LEU A 610 -26.19 -5.45 -29.40
CA LEU A 610 -27.37 -4.95 -28.70
C LEU A 610 -26.98 -3.71 -27.89
N LYS A 611 -27.75 -2.64 -28.03
CA LYS A 611 -27.57 -1.39 -27.28
C LYS A 611 -28.14 -1.54 -25.86
N GLY A 612 -27.27 -1.64 -24.87
CA GLY A 612 -27.60 -1.84 -23.46
C GLY A 612 -28.02 -0.57 -22.72
N GLY A 613 -29.02 0.14 -23.24
CA GLY A 613 -29.70 1.25 -22.57
C GLY A 613 -31.16 0.89 -22.24
N GLY A 614 -31.82 1.70 -21.42
CA GLY A 614 -33.21 1.46 -21.01
C GLY A 614 -34.11 1.14 -22.20
N ALA A 615 -34.88 0.06 -22.09
CA ALA A 615 -35.91 -0.29 -23.05
C ALA A 615 -36.96 0.83 -23.09
N SER A 616 -37.21 1.38 -24.28
CA SER A 616 -38.33 2.29 -24.51
C SER A 616 -39.66 1.56 -24.38
#